data_AF-A0ABD5U3X2-F1
#
_entry.id   AF-A0ABD5U3X2-F1
#
_cell.length_a   1.000
_cell.length_b   1.000
_cell.length_c   1.000
_cell.angle_alpha   90.00
_cell.angle_beta   90.00
_cell.angle_gamma   90.00
#
_symmetry.space_group_name_H-M   'P 1'
#
loop_
_entity.id
_entity.type
_entity.pdbx_description
1 polymer ?
#
loop_
_entity_poly.entity_id
_entity_poly.type
_entity_poly.pdbx_seq_one_letter_code
_entity_poly.pdbx_strand_id
1 'polypeptide(L)'
;MSARNDVAPSTLGVELLEHGVQVEYTDGRTTLYRGVPEKVDGTLTTSPGKQVHVLVTDPTETEGVMVYVNDLKTHDDILESTGVGRVILEKGEEEEIFPGVTVRSVAGMRTEVEADPEEARGRVFVFAEDDWGEDSYEFVDED
;
A
#
# COMPACT_ATOMS: atom_id res chain seq x y z
N MET A 1 18.23 7.27 18.68
CA MET A 1 18.47 6.97 17.26
C MET A 1 17.15 6.46 16.72
N SER A 2 16.54 7.16 15.77
CA SER A 2 15.33 6.67 15.11
C SER A 2 15.81 5.79 13.96
N ALA A 3 16.17 4.55 14.25
CA ALA A 3 16.33 3.57 13.19
C ALA A 3 14.92 3.35 12.63
N ARG A 4 14.66 3.84 11.42
CA ARG A 4 13.45 3.51 10.69
C ARG A 4 13.79 2.24 9.93
N ASN A 5 13.18 1.14 10.32
CA ASN A 5 13.46 -0.18 9.76
C ASN A 5 12.25 -0.71 9.00
N ASP A 6 12.43 -1.82 8.31
CA ASP A 6 11.30 -2.57 7.79
C ASP A 6 10.47 -3.14 8.95
N VAL A 7 9.15 -3.16 8.75
CA VAL A 7 8.19 -3.67 9.71
C VAL A 7 7.33 -4.69 8.99
N ALA A 8 7.23 -5.90 9.54
CA ALA A 8 6.40 -6.94 8.94
C ALA A 8 4.91 -6.59 9.09
N PRO A 9 4.11 -6.69 8.02
CA PRO A 9 2.67 -6.46 8.12
C PRO A 9 1.97 -7.58 8.90
N SER A 10 0.82 -7.23 9.49
CA SER A 10 -0.16 -8.18 10.03
C SER A 10 -1.42 -8.15 9.18
N THR A 11 -2.29 -9.14 9.37
CA THR A 11 -3.61 -9.15 8.76
C THR A 11 -4.48 -8.06 9.36
N LEU A 12 -5.11 -7.25 8.50
CA LEU A 12 -6.01 -6.14 8.82
C LEU A 12 -7.41 -6.45 8.29
N GLY A 13 -8.43 -5.86 8.93
CA GLY A 13 -9.80 -5.91 8.41
C GLY A 13 -9.96 -4.96 7.22
N VAL A 14 -10.67 -5.41 6.19
CA VAL A 14 -10.93 -4.63 4.97
C VAL A 14 -12.42 -4.62 4.68
N GLU A 15 -12.96 -3.46 4.30
CA GLU A 15 -14.32 -3.32 3.82
C GLU A 15 -14.31 -2.47 2.54
N LEU A 16 -14.76 -3.07 1.43
CA LEU A 16 -14.86 -2.41 0.14
C LEU A 16 -16.23 -1.76 0.01
N LEU A 17 -16.24 -0.42 -0.09
CA LEU A 17 -17.45 0.39 -0.13
C LEU A 17 -17.61 1.01 -1.52
N GLU A 18 -18.84 1.36 -1.89
CA GLU A 18 -19.11 2.06 -3.16
C GLU A 18 -18.37 3.42 -3.29
N HIS A 19 -17.89 3.96 -2.18
CA HIS A 19 -17.26 5.28 -2.09
C HIS A 19 -15.82 5.24 -1.56
N GLY A 20 -15.21 4.05 -1.46
CA GLY A 20 -13.84 3.93 -0.96
C GLY A 20 -13.47 2.57 -0.40
N VAL A 21 -12.27 2.50 0.16
CA VAL A 21 -11.72 1.30 0.83
C VAL A 21 -11.47 1.63 2.30
N GLN A 22 -12.16 0.92 3.19
CA GLN A 22 -11.97 1.05 4.63
C GLN A 22 -11.01 -0.03 5.14
N VAL A 23 -10.06 0.37 5.98
CA VAL A 23 -9.10 -0.52 6.63
C VAL A 23 -9.24 -0.37 8.14
N GLU A 24 -9.42 -1.48 8.84
CA GLU A 24 -9.41 -1.57 10.30
C GLU A 24 -8.04 -2.07 10.77
N TYR A 25 -7.35 -1.23 11.53
CA TYR A 25 -6.06 -1.55 12.14
C TYR A 25 -6.24 -2.49 13.34
N THR A 26 -5.18 -3.20 13.71
CA THR A 26 -5.23 -4.17 14.83
C THR A 26 -5.49 -3.52 16.20
N ASP A 27 -5.35 -2.19 16.31
CA ASP A 27 -5.68 -1.42 17.51
C ASP A 27 -7.13 -0.90 17.53
N GLY A 28 -7.95 -1.30 16.54
CA GLY A 28 -9.37 -0.98 16.43
C GLY A 28 -9.68 0.40 15.83
N ARG A 29 -8.67 1.16 15.38
CA ARG A 29 -8.89 2.38 14.60
C ARG A 29 -9.19 2.03 13.14
N THR A 30 -9.97 2.87 12.47
CA THR A 30 -10.29 2.72 11.05
C THR A 30 -9.85 3.93 10.24
N THR A 31 -9.40 3.66 9.02
CA THR A 31 -9.11 4.65 7.97
C THR A 31 -9.97 4.34 6.77
N LEU A 32 -10.49 5.39 6.12
CA LEU A 32 -11.22 5.28 4.86
C LEU A 32 -10.48 6.07 3.78
N TYR A 33 -9.92 5.33 2.82
CA TYR A 33 -9.44 5.89 1.56
C TYR A 33 -10.65 6.16 0.67
N ARG A 34 -10.83 7.41 0.24
CA ARG A 34 -12.10 7.88 -0.34
C ARG A 34 -12.02 7.98 -1.85
N GLY A 35 -13.16 7.69 -2.47
CA GLY A 35 -13.31 7.70 -3.91
C GLY A 35 -13.21 6.31 -4.50
N VAL A 36 -13.74 6.16 -5.71
CA VAL A 36 -13.61 4.91 -6.46
C VAL A 36 -12.18 4.87 -7.02
N PRO A 37 -11.38 3.83 -6.72
CA PRO A 37 -10.02 3.73 -7.22
C PRO A 37 -9.97 3.75 -8.76
N GLU A 38 -8.98 4.42 -9.32
CA GLU A 38 -8.69 4.37 -10.75
C GLU A 38 -8.09 3.00 -11.11
N LYS A 39 -8.60 2.36 -12.16
CA LYS A 39 -8.09 1.08 -12.62
C LYS A 39 -6.75 1.27 -13.36
N VAL A 40 -5.76 0.47 -12.99
CA VAL A 40 -4.42 0.46 -13.58
C VAL A 40 -4.08 -0.97 -14.00
N ASP A 41 -3.39 -1.10 -15.13
CA ASP A 41 -2.83 -2.36 -15.60
C ASP A 41 -1.30 -2.32 -15.51
N GLY A 42 -0.71 -3.44 -15.08
CA GLY A 42 0.74 -3.66 -15.03
C GLY A 42 1.49 -2.79 -14.02
N THR A 43 1.76 -1.53 -14.35
CA THR A 43 2.68 -0.67 -13.59
C THR A 43 2.12 0.73 -13.34
N LEU A 44 2.16 1.15 -12.07
CA LEU A 44 1.83 2.49 -11.61
C LEU A 44 3.10 3.25 -11.21
N THR A 45 3.32 4.44 -11.76
CA THR A 45 4.32 5.38 -11.23
C THR A 45 3.64 6.55 -10.52
N THR A 46 3.90 6.70 -9.22
CA THR A 46 3.28 7.76 -8.43
C THR A 46 3.85 9.15 -8.75
N SER A 47 3.11 10.19 -8.38
CA SER A 47 3.61 11.56 -8.39
C SER A 47 4.78 11.74 -7.40
N PRO A 48 5.72 12.67 -7.65
CA PRO A 48 6.88 12.89 -6.79
C PRO A 48 6.49 13.24 -5.35
N GLY A 49 7.13 12.60 -4.37
CA GLY A 49 7.02 12.95 -2.95
C GLY A 49 5.73 12.48 -2.26
N LYS A 50 4.92 11.66 -2.92
CA LYS A 50 3.73 11.04 -2.33
C LYS A 50 4.12 9.96 -1.31
N GLN A 51 3.34 9.85 -0.23
CA GLN A 51 3.35 8.68 0.65
C GLN A 51 2.56 7.57 -0.05
N VAL A 52 3.15 6.39 -0.17
CA VAL A 52 2.58 5.28 -0.94
C VAL A 52 2.23 4.15 0.01
N HIS A 53 0.95 3.81 0.04
CA HIS A 53 0.40 2.71 0.81
C HIS A 53 -0.11 1.65 -0.17
N VAL A 54 0.33 0.40 0.01
CA VAL A 54 -0.07 -0.74 -0.82
C VAL A 54 -0.91 -1.68 0.03
N LEU A 55 -2.13 -1.95 -0.41
CA LEU A 55 -3.04 -2.91 0.22
C LEU A 55 -3.23 -4.10 -0.71
N VAL A 56 -3.00 -5.30 -0.19
CA VAL A 56 -3.37 -6.55 -0.87
C VAL A 56 -4.45 -7.22 -0.06
N THR A 57 -5.64 -7.41 -0.64
CA THR A 57 -6.74 -8.11 0.02
C THR A 57 -6.57 -9.61 -0.11
N ASP A 58 -7.28 -10.34 0.75
CA ASP A 58 -7.51 -11.76 0.56
C ASP A 58 -8.60 -12.01 -0.51
N PRO A 59 -8.79 -13.27 -0.97
CA PRO A 59 -9.85 -13.61 -1.93
C PRO A 59 -11.28 -13.35 -1.43
N THR A 60 -11.49 -13.23 -0.12
CA THR A 60 -12.82 -12.95 0.44
C THR A 60 -13.13 -11.47 0.51
N GLU A 61 -12.15 -10.60 0.25
CA GLU A 61 -12.24 -9.14 0.32
C GLU A 61 -12.63 -8.62 1.72
N THR A 62 -12.36 -9.40 2.77
CA THR A 62 -12.67 -9.02 4.16
C THR A 62 -11.42 -8.80 5.01
N GLU A 63 -10.28 -9.31 4.55
CA GLU A 63 -9.00 -9.16 5.21
C GLU A 63 -7.92 -8.75 4.20
N GLY A 64 -6.79 -8.26 4.68
CA GLY A 64 -5.66 -7.92 3.81
C GLY A 64 -4.40 -7.55 4.58
N VAL A 65 -3.34 -7.25 3.84
CA VAL A 65 -2.08 -6.71 4.38
C VAL A 65 -1.82 -5.33 3.79
N MET A 66 -1.45 -4.38 4.64
CA MET A 66 -1.10 -3.02 4.25
C MET A 66 0.39 -2.78 4.48
N VAL A 67 1.09 -2.26 3.48
CA VAL A 67 2.52 -1.91 3.56
C VAL A 67 2.72 -0.47 3.13
N TYR A 68 3.43 0.31 3.95
CA TYR A 68 3.83 1.67 3.62
C TYR A 68 5.24 1.67 3.01
N VAL A 69 5.39 2.27 1.83
CA VAL A 69 6.67 2.33 1.12
C VAL A 69 7.38 3.63 1.47
N ASN A 70 8.59 3.54 2.00
CA ASN A 70 9.42 4.68 2.38
C ASN A 70 8.72 5.66 3.34
N ASP A 71 7.88 5.17 4.24
CA ASP A 71 7.29 6.02 5.28
C ASP A 71 8.33 6.43 6.32
N LEU A 72 8.81 7.66 6.16
CA LEU A 72 9.78 8.30 7.04
C LEU A 72 9.12 9.21 8.08
N LYS A 73 7.83 9.02 8.39
CA LYS A 73 7.15 9.84 9.41
C LYS A 73 6.76 9.01 10.62
N THR A 74 6.27 7.80 10.40
CA THR A 74 5.75 6.92 11.45
C THR A 74 6.86 6.17 12.17
N HIS A 75 6.71 5.99 13.48
CA HIS A 75 7.60 5.17 14.29
C HIS A 75 7.24 3.68 14.18
N ASP A 76 8.24 2.83 14.26
CA ASP A 76 8.17 1.38 14.12
C ASP A 76 7.15 0.81 15.11
N ASP A 77 7.23 1.20 16.39
CA ASP A 77 6.28 0.78 17.44
C ASP A 77 4.82 1.10 17.10
N ILE A 78 4.56 2.21 16.40
CA ILE A 78 3.20 2.57 15.98
C ILE A 78 2.73 1.60 14.90
N LEU A 79 3.56 1.38 13.88
CA LEU A 79 3.28 0.47 12.76
C LEU A 79 3.03 -0.96 13.25
N GLU A 80 3.90 -1.45 14.14
CA GLU A 80 3.76 -2.75 14.79
C GLU A 80 2.44 -2.85 15.57
N SER A 81 2.09 -1.79 16.32
CA SER A 81 0.84 -1.76 17.11
C SER A 81 -0.42 -1.69 16.26
N THR A 82 -0.35 -1.14 15.04
CA THR A 82 -1.47 -1.05 14.10
C THR A 82 -1.53 -2.22 13.12
N GLY A 83 -0.49 -3.06 13.08
CA GLY A 83 -0.37 -4.16 12.12
C GLY A 83 0.00 -3.72 10.69
N VAL A 84 0.41 -2.47 10.50
CA VAL A 84 0.80 -1.94 9.20
C VAL A 84 2.27 -2.27 8.96
N GLY A 85 2.59 -2.85 7.81
CA GLY A 85 3.96 -3.12 7.41
C GLY A 85 4.65 -1.88 6.86
N ARG A 86 5.98 -1.93 6.76
CA ARG A 86 6.77 -0.92 6.08
C ARG A 86 7.97 -1.54 5.40
N VAL A 87 8.29 -1.01 4.23
CA VAL A 87 9.55 -1.25 3.53
C VAL A 87 10.29 0.07 3.31
N ILE A 88 11.60 0.09 3.56
CA ILE A 88 12.49 1.21 3.28
C ILE A 88 13.39 0.83 2.12
N LEU A 89 13.19 1.48 0.97
CA LEU A 89 13.96 1.26 -0.24
C LEU A 89 14.98 2.39 -0.44
N GLU A 90 16.24 2.03 -0.64
CA GLU A 90 17.24 2.93 -1.16
C GLU A 90 16.95 3.35 -2.61
N LYS A 91 17.66 4.36 -3.11
CA LYS A 91 17.45 4.86 -4.46
C LYS A 91 17.80 3.79 -5.50
N GLY A 92 16.83 3.42 -6.32
CA GLY A 92 16.98 2.40 -7.37
C GLY A 92 16.81 0.97 -6.85
N GLU A 93 16.48 0.80 -5.57
CA GLU A 93 16.15 -0.49 -4.99
C GLU A 93 14.71 -0.89 -5.31
N GLU A 94 14.50 -2.20 -5.39
CA GLU A 94 13.20 -2.84 -5.54
C GLU A 94 13.04 -3.93 -4.50
N GLU A 95 11.81 -4.15 -4.05
CA GLU A 95 11.46 -5.24 -3.15
C GLU A 95 10.09 -5.81 -3.49
N GLU A 96 9.98 -7.13 -3.46
CA GLU A 96 8.72 -7.85 -3.52
C GLU A 96 8.11 -7.91 -2.12
N ILE A 97 7.10 -7.06 -1.88
CA ILE A 97 6.46 -6.93 -0.56
C ILE A 97 5.37 -7.96 -0.32
N PHE A 98 4.87 -8.56 -1.39
CA PHE A 98 3.90 -9.64 -1.39
C PHE A 98 4.03 -10.42 -2.72
N PRO A 99 3.74 -11.74 -2.78
CA PRO A 99 3.76 -12.47 -4.03
C PRO A 99 2.98 -11.75 -5.14
N GLY A 100 3.65 -11.46 -6.26
CA GLY A 100 3.05 -10.75 -7.39
C GLY A 100 2.95 -9.22 -7.20
N VAL A 101 3.52 -8.63 -6.14
CA VAL A 101 3.51 -7.18 -5.88
C VAL A 101 4.91 -6.69 -5.55
N THR A 102 5.48 -5.93 -6.50
CA THR A 102 6.82 -5.36 -6.40
C THR A 102 6.76 -3.84 -6.33
N VAL A 103 7.56 -3.26 -5.43
CA VAL A 103 7.69 -1.81 -5.29
C VAL A 103 9.13 -1.39 -5.58
N ARG A 104 9.30 -0.26 -6.28
CA ARG A 104 10.61 0.26 -6.68
C ARG A 104 10.75 1.74 -6.36
N SER A 105 11.92 2.13 -5.85
CA SER A 105 12.29 3.55 -5.68
C SER A 105 12.95 4.05 -6.96
N VAL A 106 12.23 4.88 -7.74
CA VAL A 106 12.74 5.38 -9.03
C VAL A 106 13.18 6.84 -8.94
N ALA A 107 13.78 7.35 -10.01
CA ALA A 107 14.30 8.72 -10.03
C ALA A 107 13.20 9.77 -9.77
N GLY A 108 13.56 10.84 -9.05
CA GLY A 108 12.66 11.97 -8.81
C GLY A 108 11.73 11.81 -7.61
N MET A 109 12.10 11.03 -6.58
CA MET A 109 11.28 10.78 -5.39
C MET A 109 9.92 10.16 -5.73
N ARG A 110 9.92 9.26 -6.71
CA ARG A 110 8.74 8.54 -7.17
C ARG A 110 8.86 7.09 -6.75
N THR A 111 7.71 6.49 -6.50
CA THR A 111 7.60 5.05 -6.28
C THR A 111 6.91 4.46 -7.49
N GLU A 112 7.46 3.36 -7.98
CA GLU A 112 6.80 2.50 -8.96
C GLU A 112 6.23 1.29 -8.23
N VAL A 113 5.01 0.90 -8.58
CA VAL A 113 4.37 -0.32 -8.09
C VAL A 113 3.97 -1.14 -9.30
N GLU A 114 4.38 -2.40 -9.32
CA GLU A 114 3.99 -3.40 -10.29
C GLU A 114 3.21 -4.47 -9.54
N ALA A 115 2.04 -4.85 -10.05
CA ALA A 115 1.20 -5.85 -9.40
C ALA A 115 0.46 -6.73 -10.39
N ASP A 116 0.40 -8.02 -10.06
CA ASP A 116 -0.39 -9.05 -10.72
C ASP A 116 -1.45 -9.58 -9.71
N PRO A 117 -2.73 -9.16 -9.85
CA PRO A 117 -3.83 -9.63 -9.01
C PRO A 117 -4.04 -11.16 -9.03
N GLU A 118 -3.76 -11.84 -10.14
CA GLU A 118 -3.89 -13.30 -10.22
C GLU A 118 -2.85 -13.99 -9.32
N GLU A 119 -1.59 -13.53 -9.36
CA GLU A 119 -0.52 -14.05 -8.50
C GLU A 119 -0.74 -13.68 -7.02
N ALA A 120 -1.18 -12.46 -6.74
CA ALA A 120 -1.51 -11.99 -5.41
C ALA A 120 -2.70 -12.75 -4.79
N ARG A 121 -3.54 -13.40 -5.62
CA ARG A 121 -4.79 -14.08 -5.23
C ARG A 121 -5.74 -13.17 -4.46
N GLY A 122 -5.83 -11.93 -4.88
CA GLY A 122 -6.61 -10.90 -4.21
C GLY A 122 -6.54 -9.58 -4.97
N ARG A 123 -7.23 -8.57 -4.45
CA ARG A 123 -7.23 -7.24 -5.09
C ARG A 123 -6.06 -6.43 -4.55
N VAL A 124 -5.40 -5.70 -5.43
CA VAL A 124 -4.24 -4.88 -5.09
C VAL A 124 -4.61 -3.42 -5.29
N PHE A 125 -4.51 -2.65 -4.21
CA PHE A 125 -4.77 -1.21 -4.20
C PHE A 125 -3.51 -0.43 -3.85
N VAL A 126 -3.38 0.74 -4.45
CA VAL A 126 -2.33 1.71 -4.11
C VAL A 126 -2.97 3.05 -3.79
N PHE A 127 -2.60 3.60 -2.64
CA PHE A 127 -2.99 4.93 -2.20
C PHE A 127 -1.76 5.82 -2.21
N ALA A 128 -1.81 6.91 -2.97
CA ALA A 128 -0.74 7.90 -3.07
C ALA A 128 -1.23 9.21 -2.46
N GLU A 129 -0.79 9.52 -1.25
CA GLU A 129 -1.27 10.67 -0.49
C GLU A 129 -0.18 11.69 -0.15
N ASP A 130 -0.62 12.91 0.11
CA ASP A 130 0.15 13.95 0.77
C ASP A 130 -0.80 14.84 1.59
N ASP A 131 -0.28 15.95 2.13
CA ASP A 131 -1.07 16.89 2.93
C ASP A 131 -2.19 17.60 2.13
N TRP A 132 -2.23 17.47 0.80
CA TRP A 132 -3.12 18.20 -0.10
C TRP A 132 -4.15 17.31 -0.81
N GLY A 133 -3.90 16.00 -0.90
CA GLY A 133 -4.83 15.08 -1.54
C GLY A 133 -4.37 13.63 -1.54
N GLU A 134 -5.29 12.78 -1.94
CA GLU A 134 -5.17 11.33 -2.01
C GLU A 134 -5.60 10.90 -3.41
N ASP A 135 -4.74 10.12 -4.07
CA ASP A 135 -5.06 9.40 -5.29
C ASP A 135 -5.15 7.91 -4.95
N SER A 136 -6.20 7.23 -5.42
CA SER A 136 -6.44 5.80 -5.16
C SER A 136 -6.45 5.03 -6.47
N TYR A 137 -5.76 3.90 -6.50
CA TYR A 137 -5.62 3.04 -7.67
C TYR A 137 -5.94 1.58 -7.32
N GLU A 138 -6.49 0.84 -8.27
CA GLU A 138 -6.71 -0.60 -8.20
C GLU A 138 -6.05 -1.26 -9.40
N PHE A 139 -5.19 -2.26 -9.16
CA PHE A 139 -4.65 -3.09 -10.22
C PHE A 139 -5.67 -4.12 -10.66
N VAL A 140 -5.85 -4.21 -11.97
CA VAL A 140 -6.75 -5.17 -12.63
C VAL A 140 -5.99 -5.82 -13.78
N ASP A 141 -6.30 -7.08 -14.08
CA ASP A 141 -5.78 -7.74 -15.27
C ASP A 141 -6.41 -7.14 -16.55
N GLU A 142 -5.66 -7.11 -17.66
CA GLU A 142 -6.23 -6.80 -18.98
C GLU A 142 -7.32 -7.84 -19.34
N ASP A 143 -8.58 -7.41 -19.42
CA ASP A 143 -9.74 -8.23 -19.88
C ASP A 143 -9.56 -8.81 -21.30
#